data_AF-A0AAD5FWE2-F1
#
_entry.id   AF-A0AAD5FWE2-F1
#
_cell.length_a   1.000
_cell.length_b   1.000
_cell.length_c   1.000
_cell.angle_alpha   90.00
_cell.angle_beta   90.00
_cell.angle_gamma   90.00
#
_symmetry.space_group_name_H-M   'P 1'
#
loop_
_entity.id
_entity.type
_entity.pdbx_description
1 polymer ?
#
loop_
_entity_poly.entity_id
_entity_poly.type
_entity_poly.pdbx_seq_one_letter_code
_entity_poly.pdbx_strand_id
1 'polypeptide(L)'
;MAIVKRLFIKASNNYDSNFQIVPVNTNQPLEIKSDIGVFKLLVNIKQFDGSQPHLSNSLYNQEDKTFLNGEQIDFNPAPKDDGKEPNLRIKIEFTPEEDIKGSDLLFGNDFTYPIKDYVPTTLMNTGLKLFNWFINDTVKGDVYNDKPYLYGLALNSFSYIGVNQPRPKGIKNENSQPMDYKEDFKDIVEHPPTTSNERKKRFNTAVKCNDFTFDKGQKYSFYFDTDFLKLADSKYLVSIPKFDFDVSRYANDTLNNVNWVIKEGGFDGVGLGKLGLIINFALKTEEKDEQ
;
A
#
# COMPACT_ATOMS: atom_id res chain seq x y z
N MET A 1 -7.06 0.59 33.66
CA MET A 1 -7.19 0.85 32.21
C MET A 1 -5.96 0.36 31.46
N ALA A 2 -6.14 -0.63 30.59
CA ALA A 2 -5.08 -1.10 29.71
C ALA A 2 -4.92 -0.11 28.54
N ILE A 3 -3.68 0.24 28.21
CA ILE A 3 -3.39 1.08 27.04
C ILE A 3 -3.33 0.18 25.80
N VAL A 4 -4.04 0.55 24.73
CA VAL A 4 -4.00 -0.13 23.44
C VAL A 4 -3.47 0.81 22.35
N LYS A 5 -2.68 0.27 21.41
CA LYS A 5 -2.30 1.02 20.20
C LYS A 5 -3.18 0.54 19.06
N ARG A 6 -3.82 1.47 18.35
CA ARG A 6 -4.74 1.21 17.25
C ARG A 6 -4.32 1.96 16.00
N LEU A 7 -4.59 1.37 14.82
CA LEU A 7 -4.23 2.00 13.55
C LEU A 7 -5.16 3.18 13.26
N PHE A 8 -4.53 4.31 12.95
CA PHE A 8 -5.15 5.50 12.39
C PHE A 8 -4.61 5.70 10.98
N ILE A 9 -5.45 5.44 9.98
CA ILE A 9 -5.10 5.46 8.57
C ILE A 9 -5.70 6.71 7.94
N LYS A 10 -4.82 7.53 7.39
CA LYS A 10 -5.18 8.79 6.74
C LYS A 10 -4.42 8.92 5.42
N ALA A 11 -4.96 9.64 4.45
CA ALA A 11 -4.30 9.87 3.17
C ALA A 11 -4.32 11.34 2.77
N SER A 12 -3.29 11.76 2.04
CA SER A 12 -3.12 13.10 1.46
C SER A 12 -2.27 13.01 0.19
N ASN A 13 -2.03 14.13 -0.47
CA ASN A 13 -1.10 14.27 -1.59
C ASN A 13 0.23 14.94 -1.17
N ASN A 14 0.39 15.26 0.12
CA ASN A 14 1.59 15.89 0.69
C ASN A 14 1.82 15.37 2.13
N TYR A 15 2.99 15.66 2.71
CA TYR A 15 3.35 15.17 4.04
C TYR A 15 2.83 16.05 5.20
N ASP A 16 2.37 17.27 4.93
CA ASP A 16 2.22 18.31 5.95
C ASP A 16 0.77 18.49 6.40
N SER A 17 -0.20 18.47 5.47
CA SER A 17 -1.57 18.88 5.74
C SER A 17 -2.62 18.13 4.92
N ASN A 18 -3.89 18.45 5.18
CA ASN A 18 -5.06 18.00 4.42
C ASN A 18 -5.27 16.48 4.38
N PHE A 19 -4.78 15.79 5.40
CA PHE A 19 -5.04 14.37 5.57
C PHE A 19 -6.53 14.11 5.82
N GLN A 20 -7.07 13.17 5.06
CA GLN A 20 -8.43 12.67 5.21
C GLN A 20 -8.39 11.25 5.77
N ILE A 21 -9.32 10.90 6.64
CA ILE A 21 -9.41 9.55 7.21
C ILE A 21 -9.79 8.58 6.09
N VAL A 22 -9.07 7.47 5.97
CA VAL A 22 -9.36 6.43 4.98
C VAL A 22 -10.40 5.46 5.57
N PRO A 23 -11.58 5.31 4.96
CA PRO A 23 -12.50 4.21 5.28
C PRO A 23 -11.82 2.86 5.00
N VAL A 24 -11.74 1.99 6.00
CA VAL A 24 -11.10 0.67 5.87
C VAL A 24 -12.17 -0.40 5.72
N ASN A 25 -11.91 -1.37 4.85
CA ASN A 25 -12.82 -2.48 4.54
C ASN A 25 -14.17 -2.08 3.91
N THR A 26 -14.38 -0.81 3.55
CA THR A 26 -15.57 -0.38 2.82
C THR A 26 -15.35 -0.51 1.30
N ASN A 27 -16.44 -0.35 0.52
CA ASN A 27 -16.35 -0.17 -0.93
C ASN A 27 -16.44 1.32 -1.35
N GLN A 28 -16.28 2.23 -0.39
CA GLN A 28 -16.36 3.68 -0.61
C GLN A 28 -14.93 4.23 -0.77
N PRO A 29 -14.46 4.49 -2.00
CA PRO A 29 -13.09 4.96 -2.19
C PRO A 29 -12.92 6.38 -1.65
N LEU A 30 -11.78 6.65 -1.03
CA LEU A 30 -11.33 8.01 -0.74
C LEU A 30 -10.67 8.60 -1.99
N GLU A 31 -11.21 9.71 -2.51
CA GLU A 31 -10.62 10.41 -3.65
C GLU A 31 -9.57 11.44 -3.19
N ILE A 32 -8.36 11.36 -3.76
CA ILE A 32 -7.25 12.29 -3.55
C ILE A 32 -6.84 12.84 -4.92
N LYS A 33 -6.85 14.16 -5.06
CA LYS A 33 -6.37 14.86 -6.26
C LYS A 33 -4.96 15.37 -6.02
N SER A 34 -4.11 15.32 -7.04
CA SER A 34 -2.72 15.76 -6.99
C SER A 34 -2.29 16.33 -8.33
N ASP A 35 -1.07 16.85 -8.39
CA ASP A 35 -0.48 17.39 -9.62
C ASP A 35 -0.25 16.31 -10.70
N ILE A 36 -0.14 15.04 -10.32
CA ILE A 36 0.11 13.93 -11.27
C ILE A 36 -1.18 13.19 -11.66
N GLY A 37 -2.32 13.53 -11.06
CA GLY A 37 -3.61 12.94 -11.38
C GLY A 37 -4.51 12.68 -10.17
N VAL A 38 -5.59 11.94 -10.44
CA VAL A 38 -6.63 11.59 -9.47
C VAL A 38 -6.47 10.16 -9.01
N PHE A 39 -6.48 9.97 -7.70
CA PHE A 39 -6.39 8.68 -7.02
C PHE A 39 -7.69 8.37 -6.29
N LYS A 40 -8.22 7.16 -6.46
CA LYS A 40 -9.30 6.60 -5.64
C LYS A 40 -8.75 5.45 -4.83
N LEU A 41 -8.67 5.64 -3.52
CA LEU A 41 -8.03 4.73 -2.59
C LEU A 41 -9.06 3.86 -1.85
N LEU A 42 -8.81 2.56 -1.84
CA LEU A 42 -9.49 1.57 -1.00
C LEU A 42 -8.42 0.80 -0.22
N VAL A 43 -8.62 0.64 1.09
CA VAL A 43 -7.72 -0.13 1.95
C VAL A 43 -8.50 -1.26 2.60
N ASN A 44 -7.96 -2.47 2.51
CA ASN A 44 -8.53 -3.64 3.16
C ASN A 44 -7.48 -4.26 4.09
N ILE A 45 -7.88 -4.44 5.34
CA ILE A 45 -7.06 -5.03 6.39
C ILE A 45 -7.90 -6.11 7.04
N LYS A 46 -7.38 -7.33 7.06
CA LYS A 46 -8.06 -8.45 7.70
C LYS A 46 -8.31 -8.15 9.18
N GLN A 47 -9.56 -8.28 9.64
CA GLN A 47 -9.94 -8.08 11.05
C GLN A 47 -9.46 -6.72 11.58
N PHE A 48 -9.88 -5.64 10.89
CA PHE A 48 -9.43 -4.29 11.18
C PHE A 48 -10.07 -3.74 12.46
N ASP A 49 -9.25 -3.63 13.50
CA ASP A 49 -9.61 -3.04 14.78
C ASP A 49 -8.98 -1.64 14.89
N GLY A 50 -9.61 -0.66 14.24
CA GLY A 50 -9.07 0.70 14.07
C GLY A 50 -9.14 1.59 15.32
N SER A 51 -8.46 2.74 15.27
CA SER A 51 -8.54 3.80 16.29
C SER A 51 -9.94 4.45 16.34
N GLN A 52 -10.27 5.19 17.41
CA GLN A 52 -11.55 5.88 17.60
C GLN A 52 -12.09 6.61 16.34
N PRO A 53 -11.27 7.38 15.58
CA PRO A 53 -11.74 8.03 14.35
C PRO A 53 -12.23 7.09 13.23
N HIS A 54 -11.94 5.79 13.31
CA HIS A 54 -12.43 4.80 12.35
C HIS A 54 -13.77 4.17 12.76
N LEU A 55 -14.27 4.44 13.96
CA LEU A 55 -15.41 3.71 14.50
C LEU A 55 -16.69 3.85 13.68
N SER A 56 -16.90 5.02 13.08
CA SER A 56 -18.10 5.37 12.30
C SER A 56 -17.88 5.37 10.78
N ASN A 57 -16.72 4.92 10.28
CA ASN A 57 -16.43 4.94 8.84
C ASN A 57 -15.76 3.67 8.29
N SER A 58 -15.41 2.71 9.15
CA SER A 58 -14.67 1.50 8.76
C SER A 58 -15.38 0.25 9.25
N LEU A 59 -15.09 -0.88 8.60
CA LEU A 59 -15.65 -2.19 8.93
C LEU A 59 -14.57 -3.13 9.46
N TYR A 60 -14.96 -4.10 10.28
CA TYR A 60 -14.03 -5.09 10.82
C TYR A 60 -13.55 -6.05 9.73
N ASN A 61 -14.45 -6.51 8.86
CA ASN A 61 -14.16 -7.21 7.59
C ASN A 61 -14.97 -6.60 6.43
N GLN A 62 -14.56 -6.90 5.19
CA GLN A 62 -15.18 -6.32 3.97
C GLN A 62 -16.65 -6.68 3.76
N GLU A 63 -17.07 -7.84 4.26
CA GLU A 63 -18.42 -8.38 4.09
C GLU A 63 -19.39 -7.94 5.20
N ASP A 64 -18.88 -7.24 6.23
CA ASP A 64 -19.68 -6.80 7.36
C ASP A 64 -20.70 -5.73 6.93
N LYS A 65 -21.80 -5.63 7.69
CA LYS A 65 -22.90 -4.71 7.43
C LYS A 65 -23.01 -3.59 8.46
N THR A 66 -22.05 -3.52 9.38
CA THR A 66 -22.01 -2.54 10.45
C THR A 66 -20.63 -1.94 10.54
N PHE A 67 -20.57 -0.64 10.80
CA PHE A 67 -19.35 0.03 11.23
C PHE A 67 -18.83 -0.56 12.56
N LEU A 68 -17.59 -0.25 12.93
CA LEU A 68 -16.98 -0.73 14.18
C LEU A 68 -17.74 -0.24 15.43
N ASN A 69 -18.47 0.88 15.36
CA ASN A 69 -19.37 1.34 16.43
C ASN A 69 -20.72 0.60 16.50
N GLY A 70 -20.99 -0.33 15.56
CA GLY A 70 -22.24 -1.10 15.48
C GLY A 70 -23.36 -0.45 14.66
N GLU A 71 -23.19 0.77 14.14
CA GLU A 71 -24.17 1.40 13.26
C GLU A 71 -24.22 0.69 11.89
N GLN A 72 -25.42 0.60 11.30
CA GLN A 72 -25.60 -0.04 9.98
C GLN A 72 -25.01 0.83 8.87
N ILE A 73 -24.40 0.18 7.88
CA ILE A 73 -23.97 0.86 6.65
C ILE A 73 -25.17 1.17 5.74
N ASP A 74 -25.05 2.22 4.94
CA ASP A 74 -26.03 2.63 3.92
C ASP A 74 -25.60 2.28 2.48
N PHE A 75 -24.46 1.59 2.34
CA PHE A 75 -23.92 1.09 1.08
C PHE A 75 -23.87 -0.44 1.05
N ASN A 76 -23.78 -1.02 -0.14
CA ASN A 76 -23.57 -2.47 -0.27
C ASN A 76 -22.15 -2.83 0.19
N PRO A 77 -21.94 -3.91 0.96
CA PRO A 77 -20.59 -4.41 1.24
C PRO A 77 -19.78 -4.67 -0.04
N ALA A 78 -18.46 -4.66 0.07
CA ALA A 78 -17.63 -5.07 -1.05
C ALA A 78 -17.93 -6.54 -1.39
N PRO A 79 -18.10 -6.90 -2.67
CA PRO A 79 -18.20 -8.30 -3.03
C PRO A 79 -16.87 -8.98 -2.71
N LYS A 80 -16.94 -10.23 -2.28
CA LYS A 80 -15.77 -11.06 -2.05
C LYS A 80 -14.92 -11.12 -3.31
N ASP A 81 -13.62 -10.83 -3.17
CA ASP A 81 -12.67 -11.01 -4.24
C ASP A 81 -12.42 -12.51 -4.50
N ASP A 82 -12.05 -12.84 -5.73
CA ASP A 82 -11.59 -14.20 -6.05
C ASP A 82 -10.27 -14.48 -5.33
N GLY A 83 -10.06 -15.74 -4.92
CA GLY A 83 -8.82 -16.21 -4.31
C GLY A 83 -8.71 -15.98 -2.80
N LYS A 84 -7.48 -16.07 -2.30
CA LYS A 84 -7.17 -15.92 -0.87
C LYS A 84 -7.13 -14.43 -0.50
N GLU A 85 -7.87 -14.06 0.54
CA GLU A 85 -7.80 -12.73 1.13
C GLU A 85 -6.40 -12.46 1.72
N PRO A 86 -5.69 -11.40 1.27
CA PRO A 86 -4.41 -11.01 1.84
C PRO A 86 -4.59 -10.32 3.20
N ASN A 87 -3.56 -10.33 4.04
CA ASN A 87 -3.64 -9.61 5.32
C ASN A 87 -3.78 -8.09 5.15
N LEU A 88 -3.15 -7.51 4.12
CA LEU A 88 -3.30 -6.13 3.69
C LEU A 88 -3.46 -6.07 2.17
N ARG A 89 -4.47 -5.34 1.71
CA ARG A 89 -4.65 -4.91 0.32
C ARG A 89 -4.79 -3.40 0.26
N ILE A 90 -3.98 -2.78 -0.59
CA ILE A 90 -4.14 -1.38 -1.00
C ILE A 90 -4.58 -1.41 -2.46
N LYS A 91 -5.80 -0.96 -2.73
CA LYS A 91 -6.32 -0.80 -4.08
C LYS A 91 -6.37 0.68 -4.44
N ILE A 92 -5.82 1.02 -5.60
CA ILE A 92 -5.79 2.38 -6.13
C ILE A 92 -6.36 2.36 -7.54
N GLU A 93 -7.36 3.19 -7.81
CA GLU A 93 -7.68 3.58 -9.18
C GLU A 93 -7.01 4.92 -9.47
N PHE A 94 -6.19 4.98 -10.52
CA PHE A 94 -5.40 6.14 -10.86
C PHE A 94 -5.75 6.63 -12.26
N THR A 95 -5.96 7.93 -12.41
CA THR A 95 -6.15 8.61 -13.70
C THR A 95 -5.10 9.72 -13.82
N PRO A 96 -4.07 9.57 -14.66
CA PRO A 96 -3.02 10.57 -14.82
C PRO A 96 -3.55 11.87 -15.42
N GLU A 97 -3.02 13.00 -14.93
CA GLU A 97 -3.32 14.33 -15.51
C GLU A 97 -2.46 14.61 -16.75
N GLU A 98 -1.31 13.96 -16.84
CA GLU A 98 -0.36 14.02 -17.97
C GLU A 98 0.22 12.62 -18.23
N ASP A 99 0.85 12.43 -19.38
CA ASP A 99 1.56 11.20 -19.69
C ASP A 99 2.74 11.00 -18.72
N ILE A 100 2.80 9.85 -18.06
CA ILE A 100 3.90 9.49 -17.14
C ILE A 100 4.61 8.26 -17.69
N LYS A 101 5.93 8.33 -17.88
CA LYS A 101 6.69 7.15 -18.30
C LYS A 101 6.63 6.06 -17.24
N GLY A 102 6.59 4.81 -17.68
CA GLY A 102 6.59 3.65 -16.77
C GLY A 102 7.79 3.59 -15.83
N SER A 103 8.90 4.22 -16.21
CA SER A 103 10.12 4.37 -15.42
C SER A 103 10.09 5.51 -14.40
N ASP A 104 9.07 6.37 -14.45
CA ASP A 104 8.93 7.53 -13.57
C ASP A 104 7.85 7.34 -12.50
N LEU A 105 6.83 6.50 -12.70
CA LEU A 105 5.82 6.25 -11.67
C LEU A 105 6.32 5.26 -10.61
N LEU A 106 6.41 5.72 -9.37
CA LEU A 106 6.96 4.95 -8.25
C LEU A 106 5.88 4.56 -7.25
N PHE A 107 6.08 3.42 -6.60
CA PHE A 107 5.33 3.01 -5.42
C PHE A 107 6.29 2.50 -4.35
N GLY A 108 6.01 2.80 -3.08
CA GLY A 108 6.80 2.24 -1.99
C GLY A 108 6.45 2.82 -0.65
N ASN A 109 7.39 2.76 0.28
CA ASN A 109 7.19 3.22 1.64
C ASN A 109 8.33 4.12 2.13
N ASP A 110 7.99 5.08 2.99
CA ASP A 110 8.96 5.98 3.60
C ASP A 110 8.61 6.42 5.02
N PHE A 111 9.60 7.05 5.65
CA PHE A 111 9.50 7.75 6.92
C PHE A 111 10.03 9.17 6.75
N THR A 112 9.37 10.14 7.39
CA THR A 112 9.77 11.55 7.37
C THR A 112 10.74 11.92 8.49
N TYR A 113 11.23 10.92 9.23
CA TYR A 113 12.13 11.01 10.39
C TYR A 113 13.08 9.81 10.46
N PRO A 114 14.20 9.93 11.20
CA PRO A 114 15.18 8.85 11.32
C PRO A 114 14.62 7.69 12.14
N ILE A 115 14.58 6.48 11.57
CA ILE A 115 14.17 5.27 12.30
C ILE A 115 15.34 4.64 13.08
N LYS A 116 16.58 4.90 12.66
CA LYS A 116 17.81 4.33 13.24
C LYS A 116 18.00 4.68 14.72
N ASP A 117 17.37 5.75 15.18
CA ASP A 117 17.45 6.21 16.57
C ASP A 117 16.55 5.42 17.53
N TYR A 118 15.58 4.66 16.99
CA TYR A 118 14.56 3.94 17.75
C TYR A 118 14.59 2.43 17.55
N VAL A 119 15.25 1.97 16.47
CA VAL A 119 15.31 0.57 16.09
C VAL A 119 16.72 0.02 16.32
N PRO A 120 16.89 -1.07 17.10
CA PRO A 120 18.19 -1.68 17.32
C PRO A 120 18.91 -2.00 16.02
N THR A 121 20.21 -1.71 15.93
CA THR A 121 21.02 -1.92 14.72
C THR A 121 20.97 -3.38 14.23
N THR A 122 20.87 -4.35 15.13
CA THR A 122 20.71 -5.78 14.79
C THR A 122 19.40 -6.05 14.05
N LEU A 123 18.32 -5.38 14.44
CA LEU A 123 17.04 -5.46 13.75
C LEU A 123 17.07 -4.68 12.44
N MET A 124 17.69 -3.50 12.40
CA MET A 124 17.93 -2.74 11.17
C MET A 124 18.69 -3.60 10.14
N ASN A 125 19.72 -4.33 10.57
CA ASN A 125 20.50 -5.23 9.71
C ASN A 125 19.68 -6.44 9.24
N THR A 126 18.76 -6.93 10.06
CA THR A 126 17.83 -8.02 9.68
C THR A 126 16.77 -7.52 8.71
N GLY A 127 16.19 -6.35 8.99
CA GLY A 127 15.34 -5.58 8.10
C GLY A 127 16.02 -5.34 6.76
N LEU A 128 17.30 -4.95 6.75
CA LEU A 128 18.12 -4.78 5.56
C LEU A 128 18.36 -6.06 4.79
N LYS A 129 18.50 -7.21 5.45
CA LYS A 129 18.60 -8.50 4.75
C LYS A 129 17.29 -8.87 4.06
N LEU A 130 16.16 -8.61 4.73
CA LEU A 130 14.83 -8.79 4.13
C LEU A 130 14.63 -7.82 2.98
N PHE A 131 14.95 -6.56 3.21
CA PHE A 131 14.95 -5.47 2.26
C PHE A 131 15.82 -5.78 1.04
N ASN A 132 17.05 -6.29 1.22
CA ASN A 132 17.92 -6.72 0.12
C ASN A 132 17.33 -7.88 -0.68
N TRP A 133 16.47 -8.69 -0.09
CA TRP A 133 15.75 -9.73 -0.82
C TRP A 133 14.61 -9.15 -1.68
N PHE A 134 14.01 -8.03 -1.24
CA PHE A 134 13.00 -7.29 -1.99
C PHE A 134 13.60 -6.27 -2.97
N ILE A 135 14.84 -5.82 -2.75
CA ILE A 135 15.61 -4.96 -3.65
C ILE A 135 15.97 -5.79 -4.88
N ASN A 136 15.42 -5.39 -6.01
CA ASN A 136 15.84 -5.82 -7.34
C ASN A 136 16.26 -4.56 -8.14
N ASP A 137 16.62 -4.72 -9.41
CA ASP A 137 17.08 -3.62 -10.28
C ASP A 137 16.10 -2.43 -10.41
N THR A 138 14.88 -2.56 -9.90
CA THR A 138 13.83 -1.55 -9.97
C THR A 138 13.33 -1.10 -8.61
N VAL A 139 14.00 -1.49 -7.54
CA VAL A 139 13.70 -1.09 -6.17
C VAL A 139 14.95 -0.47 -5.58
N LYS A 140 14.85 0.73 -5.01
CA LYS A 140 15.94 1.41 -4.27
C LYS A 140 15.42 1.85 -2.93
N GLY A 141 16.30 1.81 -1.96
CA GLY A 141 16.05 2.51 -0.72
C GLY A 141 17.31 2.65 0.10
N ASP A 142 17.15 3.40 1.17
CA ASP A 142 18.18 3.66 2.16
C ASP A 142 17.50 3.73 3.52
N VAL A 143 17.70 2.70 4.35
CA VAL A 143 17.09 2.66 5.67
C VAL A 143 17.87 3.45 6.73
N TYR A 144 19.11 3.85 6.43
CA TYR A 144 19.99 4.58 7.36
C TYR A 144 19.92 6.10 7.16
N ASN A 145 19.26 6.53 6.09
CA ASN A 145 18.94 7.93 5.82
C ASN A 145 18.19 8.56 7.01
N ASP A 146 18.29 9.88 7.16
CA ASP A 146 17.46 10.61 8.14
C ASP A 146 15.99 10.63 7.72
N LYS A 147 15.69 10.33 6.45
CA LYS A 147 14.35 10.01 5.95
C LYS A 147 14.40 8.68 5.20
N PRO A 148 14.32 7.55 5.94
CA PRO A 148 14.36 6.22 5.36
C PRO A 148 13.30 6.01 4.28
N TYR A 149 13.67 5.36 3.18
CA TYR A 149 12.73 5.09 2.09
C TYR A 149 13.02 3.75 1.41
N LEU A 150 11.99 3.25 0.74
CA LEU A 150 12.02 2.12 -0.16
C LEU A 150 11.03 2.39 -1.29
N TYR A 151 11.52 2.66 -2.49
CA TYR A 151 10.67 2.89 -3.66
C TYR A 151 11.00 1.88 -4.75
N GLY A 152 9.95 1.39 -5.41
CA GLY A 152 10.04 0.59 -6.62
C GLY A 152 9.28 1.22 -7.77
N LEU A 153 9.56 0.76 -9.00
CA LEU A 153 8.74 1.12 -10.16
C LEU A 153 7.34 0.52 -10.01
N ALA A 154 6.30 1.34 -10.23
CA ALA A 154 4.91 0.90 -10.09
C ALA A 154 4.61 -0.36 -10.91
N LEU A 155 5.15 -0.43 -12.14
CA LEU A 155 4.96 -1.54 -13.09
C LEU A 155 5.38 -2.91 -12.57
N ASN A 156 6.15 -3.02 -11.49
CA ASN A 156 6.52 -4.30 -10.89
C ASN A 156 6.28 -4.40 -9.38
N SER A 157 5.90 -3.30 -8.72
CA SER A 157 5.63 -3.28 -7.29
C SER A 157 4.22 -3.79 -6.94
N PHE A 158 3.25 -3.63 -7.83
CA PHE A 158 1.87 -4.06 -7.62
C PHE A 158 1.64 -5.56 -7.92
N SER A 159 0.79 -6.21 -7.12
CA SER A 159 0.34 -7.59 -7.36
C SER A 159 -0.53 -7.69 -8.60
N TYR A 160 -1.33 -6.67 -8.91
CA TYR A 160 -2.09 -6.57 -10.17
C TYR A 160 -2.08 -5.15 -10.73
N ILE A 161 -2.02 -5.04 -12.06
CA ILE A 161 -2.28 -3.80 -12.80
C ILE A 161 -3.33 -4.05 -13.88
N GLY A 162 -4.41 -3.27 -13.84
CA GLY A 162 -5.45 -3.26 -14.86
C GLY A 162 -5.47 -1.95 -15.63
N VAL A 163 -5.68 -2.03 -16.95
CA VAL A 163 -5.91 -0.86 -17.82
C VAL A 163 -7.36 -0.89 -18.28
N ASN A 164 -8.15 0.15 -17.96
CA ASN A 164 -9.61 0.15 -18.10
C ASN A 164 -10.31 -1.04 -17.41
N GLN A 165 -9.65 -1.70 -16.48
CA GLN A 165 -10.13 -2.92 -15.83
C GLN A 165 -10.03 -2.76 -14.31
N PRO A 166 -11.17 -2.52 -13.62
CA PRO A 166 -11.18 -2.22 -12.19
C PRO A 166 -10.81 -3.43 -11.31
N ARG A 167 -10.84 -4.64 -11.87
CA ARG A 167 -10.55 -5.90 -11.18
C ARG A 167 -9.86 -6.90 -12.12
N PRO A 168 -9.05 -7.81 -11.56
CA PRO A 168 -8.51 -8.94 -12.32
C PRO A 168 -9.60 -9.77 -13.01
N LYS A 169 -9.30 -10.32 -14.18
CA LYS A 169 -10.17 -11.29 -14.89
C LYS A 169 -10.14 -12.69 -14.29
N GLY A 170 -9.31 -12.90 -13.28
CA GLY A 170 -9.14 -14.17 -12.57
C GLY A 170 -7.70 -14.37 -12.11
N ILE A 171 -7.46 -15.49 -11.44
CA ILE A 171 -6.16 -15.84 -10.87
C ILE A 171 -5.54 -16.98 -11.67
N LYS A 172 -4.26 -16.84 -12.04
CA LYS A 172 -3.48 -17.89 -12.70
C LYS A 172 -2.85 -18.83 -11.68
N ASN A 173 -2.33 -18.30 -10.58
CA ASN A 173 -1.73 -19.08 -9.50
C ASN A 173 -1.93 -18.39 -8.14
N GLU A 174 -2.89 -18.87 -7.35
CA GLU A 174 -3.18 -18.37 -6.00
C GLU A 174 -2.12 -18.74 -4.94
N ASN A 175 -1.27 -19.73 -5.24
CA ASN A 175 -0.20 -20.17 -4.32
C ASN A 175 1.08 -19.35 -4.45
N SER A 176 1.14 -18.42 -5.42
CA SER A 176 2.25 -17.49 -5.53
C SER A 176 2.12 -16.34 -4.52
N GLN A 177 3.25 -15.76 -4.12
CA GLN A 177 3.34 -14.70 -3.10
C GLN A 177 4.09 -13.50 -3.70
N PRO A 178 3.40 -12.40 -4.07
CA PRO A 178 1.95 -12.23 -4.10
C PRO A 178 1.28 -13.07 -5.22
N MET A 179 -0.06 -13.15 -5.21
CA MET A 179 -0.83 -13.92 -6.20
C MET A 179 -0.54 -13.48 -7.64
N ASP A 180 -0.60 -14.43 -8.58
CA ASP A 180 -0.40 -14.22 -10.00
C ASP A 180 -1.76 -14.08 -10.68
N TYR A 181 -2.13 -12.84 -11.00
CA TYR A 181 -3.41 -12.52 -11.62
C TYR A 181 -3.31 -12.58 -13.15
N LYS A 182 -4.46 -12.82 -13.79
CA LYS A 182 -4.61 -12.58 -15.23
C LYS A 182 -4.69 -11.07 -15.48
N GLU A 183 -3.87 -10.60 -16.40
CA GLU A 183 -3.77 -9.20 -16.80
C GLU A 183 -3.99 -9.08 -18.31
N ASP A 184 -4.38 -7.90 -18.77
CA ASP A 184 -4.70 -7.64 -20.17
C ASP A 184 -4.01 -6.37 -20.64
N PHE A 185 -2.77 -6.54 -21.11
CA PHE A 185 -1.96 -5.50 -21.71
C PHE A 185 -2.07 -5.49 -23.24
N LYS A 186 -3.07 -6.19 -23.80
CA LYS A 186 -3.23 -6.32 -25.24
C LYS A 186 -3.36 -4.95 -25.88
N ASP A 187 -2.66 -4.76 -26.99
CA ASP A 187 -2.65 -3.51 -27.77
C ASP A 187 -2.04 -2.30 -27.02
N ILE A 188 -1.41 -2.53 -25.85
CA ILE A 188 -0.72 -1.49 -25.06
C ILE A 188 0.79 -1.55 -25.30
N VAL A 189 1.37 -2.76 -25.30
CA VAL A 189 2.80 -2.99 -25.53
C VAL A 189 3.01 -4.17 -26.46
N GLU A 190 4.15 -4.18 -27.15
CA GLU A 190 4.58 -5.35 -27.94
C GLU A 190 4.86 -6.54 -27.01
N HIS A 191 4.43 -7.75 -27.41
CA HIS A 191 4.47 -8.97 -26.59
C HIS A 191 3.82 -8.76 -25.20
N PRO A 192 2.51 -8.45 -25.16
CA PRO A 192 1.85 -8.00 -23.95
C PRO A 192 1.85 -9.10 -22.87
N PRO A 193 2.23 -8.77 -21.62
CA PRO A 193 2.12 -9.71 -20.53
C PRO A 193 0.64 -10.05 -20.28
N THR A 194 0.37 -11.32 -20.03
CA THR A 194 -0.99 -11.84 -19.76
C THR A 194 -1.18 -12.20 -18.29
N THR A 195 -0.11 -12.13 -17.48
CA THR A 195 -0.16 -12.33 -16.04
C THR A 195 0.73 -11.35 -15.28
N SER A 196 0.48 -11.19 -13.99
CA SER A 196 1.27 -10.33 -13.10
C SER A 196 2.75 -10.74 -13.04
N ASN A 197 3.05 -12.05 -13.05
CA ASN A 197 4.43 -12.53 -13.11
C ASN A 197 5.11 -12.20 -14.44
N GLU A 198 4.40 -12.34 -15.57
CA GLU A 198 4.91 -11.94 -16.89
C GLU A 198 5.17 -10.43 -16.94
N ARG A 199 4.24 -9.61 -16.41
CA ARG A 199 4.41 -8.15 -16.32
C ARG A 199 5.65 -7.78 -15.52
N LYS A 200 5.80 -8.34 -14.30
CA LYS A 200 6.97 -8.08 -13.45
C LYS A 200 8.27 -8.47 -14.15
N LYS A 201 8.29 -9.58 -14.89
CA LYS A 201 9.44 -10.02 -15.69
C LYS A 201 9.72 -9.09 -16.87
N ARG A 202 8.68 -8.61 -17.57
CA ARG A 202 8.79 -7.67 -18.70
C ARG A 202 9.34 -6.32 -18.26
N PHE A 203 8.90 -5.81 -17.10
CA PHE A 203 9.25 -4.50 -16.56
C PHE A 203 10.22 -4.59 -15.38
N ASN A 204 11.22 -5.47 -15.49
CA ASN A 204 12.16 -5.75 -14.40
C ASN A 204 13.40 -4.84 -14.36
N THR A 205 13.44 -3.78 -15.17
CA THR A 205 14.50 -2.75 -15.17
C THR A 205 13.90 -1.40 -15.58
N ALA A 206 14.49 -0.28 -15.16
CA ALA A 206 14.03 1.05 -15.57
C ALA A 206 14.00 1.24 -17.09
N VAL A 207 14.97 0.67 -17.82
CA VAL A 207 15.02 0.74 -19.29
C VAL A 207 13.80 0.06 -19.90
N LYS A 208 13.44 -1.15 -19.46
CA LYS A 208 12.26 -1.86 -19.98
C LYS A 208 10.95 -1.19 -19.59
N CYS A 209 10.92 -0.46 -18.48
CA CYS A 209 9.75 0.33 -18.08
C CYS A 209 9.51 1.55 -18.98
N ASN A 210 10.50 1.99 -19.77
CA ASN A 210 10.30 3.04 -20.77
C ASN A 210 9.44 2.58 -21.96
N ASP A 211 9.23 1.27 -22.14
CA ASP A 211 8.36 0.72 -23.19
C ASP A 211 6.87 0.90 -22.87
N PHE A 212 6.54 1.49 -21.73
CA PHE A 212 5.17 1.70 -21.28
C PHE A 212 4.98 3.17 -20.85
N THR A 213 3.83 3.73 -21.20
CA THR A 213 3.40 5.06 -20.75
C THR A 213 2.08 4.91 -19.99
N PHE A 214 1.98 5.54 -18.84
CA PHE A 214 0.70 5.81 -18.19
C PHE A 214 0.10 7.02 -18.90
N ASP A 215 -0.82 6.77 -19.83
CA ASP A 215 -1.38 7.80 -20.70
C ASP A 215 -2.32 8.72 -19.93
N LYS A 216 -2.28 10.01 -20.29
CA LYS A 216 -3.19 11.04 -19.77
C LYS A 216 -4.65 10.61 -19.88
N GLY A 217 -5.39 10.73 -18.79
CA GLY A 217 -6.83 10.43 -18.73
C GLY A 217 -7.17 8.93 -18.78
N GLN A 218 -6.20 8.04 -18.98
CA GLN A 218 -6.40 6.60 -18.97
C GLN A 218 -6.57 6.11 -17.53
N LYS A 219 -7.62 5.32 -17.27
CA LYS A 219 -7.85 4.72 -15.95
C LYS A 219 -6.99 3.47 -15.76
N TYR A 220 -6.21 3.47 -14.69
CA TYR A 220 -5.43 2.35 -14.21
C TYR A 220 -5.98 1.85 -12.88
N SER A 221 -5.83 0.55 -12.62
CA SER A 221 -6.17 -0.05 -11.33
C SER A 221 -4.97 -0.81 -10.81
N PHE A 222 -4.53 -0.47 -9.61
CA PHE A 222 -3.38 -1.08 -8.93
C PHE A 222 -3.85 -1.81 -7.70
N TYR A 223 -3.39 -3.04 -7.54
CA TYR A 223 -3.57 -3.82 -6.31
C TYR A 223 -2.19 -4.06 -5.73
N PHE A 224 -2.01 -3.73 -4.45
CA PHE A 224 -0.88 -4.16 -3.66
C PHE A 224 -1.37 -5.11 -2.59
N ASP A 225 -1.08 -6.40 -2.76
CA ASP A 225 -1.43 -7.45 -1.81
C ASP A 225 -0.18 -7.90 -1.05
N THR A 226 -0.29 -7.98 0.28
CA THR A 226 0.79 -8.50 1.10
C THR A 226 0.27 -9.33 2.27
N ASP A 227 0.88 -10.51 2.46
CA ASP A 227 0.75 -11.32 3.67
C ASP A 227 1.89 -11.04 4.65
N PHE A 228 2.88 -10.23 4.27
CA PHE A 228 4.03 -9.89 5.12
C PHE A 228 3.65 -8.96 6.27
N LEU A 229 2.52 -8.25 6.20
CA LEU A 229 2.03 -7.42 7.30
C LEU A 229 0.78 -8.06 7.88
N LYS A 230 0.83 -8.50 9.14
CA LYS A 230 -0.33 -8.98 9.89
C LYS A 230 -0.77 -7.87 10.84
N LEU A 231 -1.95 -7.33 10.58
CA LEU A 231 -2.51 -6.15 11.25
C LEU A 231 -3.83 -6.44 11.99
N ALA A 232 -4.25 -7.70 12.01
CA ALA A 232 -5.51 -8.17 12.62
C ALA A 232 -5.55 -7.92 14.13
N ASP A 233 -6.71 -7.51 14.64
CA ASP A 233 -6.98 -7.32 16.07
C ASP A 233 -5.94 -6.43 16.78
N SER A 234 -5.51 -5.34 16.12
CA SER A 234 -4.50 -4.42 16.65
C SER A 234 -3.15 -5.08 16.99
N LYS A 235 -2.80 -6.18 16.29
CA LYS A 235 -1.46 -6.79 16.35
C LYS A 235 -0.63 -6.29 15.18
N TYR A 236 0.61 -5.89 15.41
CA TYR A 236 1.47 -5.31 14.37
C TYR A 236 2.68 -6.20 14.14
N LEU A 237 2.50 -7.22 13.29
CA LEU A 237 3.55 -8.20 13.00
C LEU A 237 4.05 -8.06 11.57
N VAL A 238 5.37 -8.04 11.41
CA VAL A 238 6.04 -8.23 10.13
C VAL A 238 6.41 -9.72 10.01
N SER A 239 5.81 -10.40 9.04
CA SER A 239 6.07 -11.81 8.75
C SER A 239 7.30 -11.94 7.86
N ILE A 240 8.19 -12.85 8.24
CA ILE A 240 9.37 -13.24 7.48
C ILE A 240 9.36 -14.76 7.34
N PRO A 241 10.16 -15.38 6.44
CA PRO A 241 10.18 -16.83 6.35
C PRO A 241 10.41 -17.47 7.72
N LYS A 242 9.42 -18.25 8.18
CA LYS A 242 9.39 -19.02 9.44
C LYS A 242 9.14 -18.25 10.74
N PHE A 243 9.05 -16.92 10.75
CA PHE A 243 8.86 -16.15 11.99
C PHE A 243 8.00 -14.90 11.77
N ASP A 244 7.27 -14.51 12.81
CA ASP A 244 6.58 -13.23 12.88
C ASP A 244 7.29 -12.32 13.88
N PHE A 245 7.50 -11.07 13.49
CA PHE A 245 8.18 -10.09 14.30
C PHE A 245 7.21 -8.99 14.73
N ASP A 246 6.95 -8.90 16.04
CA ASP A 246 6.15 -7.81 16.60
C ASP A 246 6.91 -6.48 16.58
N VAL A 247 6.43 -5.54 15.77
CA VAL A 247 7.00 -4.19 15.64
C VAL A 247 6.35 -3.18 16.60
N SER A 248 5.24 -3.52 17.26
CA SER A 248 4.50 -2.61 18.15
C SER A 248 5.32 -2.10 19.33
N ARG A 249 6.29 -2.91 19.77
CA ARG A 249 7.24 -2.57 20.85
C ARG A 249 8.23 -1.46 20.52
N TYR A 250 8.46 -1.17 19.24
CA TYR A 250 9.31 -0.06 18.80
C TYR A 250 8.51 1.22 18.62
N ALA A 251 7.19 1.11 18.54
CA ALA A 251 6.34 2.26 18.32
C ALA A 251 6.41 3.21 19.51
N ASN A 252 6.69 4.48 19.25
CA ASN A 252 6.81 5.54 20.26
C ASN A 252 6.26 6.86 19.69
N ASP A 253 6.32 7.95 20.44
CA ASP A 253 5.74 9.23 20.03
C ASP A 253 6.30 9.78 18.71
N THR A 254 7.50 9.35 18.31
CA THR A 254 8.13 9.68 17.03
C THR A 254 7.97 8.56 16.01
N LEU A 255 8.44 7.34 16.31
CA LEU A 255 8.28 6.18 15.44
C LEU A 255 6.88 5.60 15.62
N ASN A 256 5.86 6.27 15.11
CA ASN A 256 4.47 5.78 15.19
C ASN A 256 3.82 5.54 13.84
N ASN A 257 4.49 5.81 12.72
CA ASN A 257 3.86 5.68 11.42
C ASN A 257 4.80 5.22 10.31
N VAL A 258 4.19 4.70 9.25
CA VAL A 258 4.84 4.47 7.96
C VAL A 258 3.96 5.07 6.88
N ASN A 259 4.57 5.65 5.85
CA ASN A 259 3.85 6.14 4.68
C ASN A 259 3.95 5.13 3.54
N TRP A 260 2.87 4.92 2.81
CA TRP A 260 2.87 4.33 1.48
C TRP A 260 2.72 5.44 0.46
N VAL A 261 3.58 5.50 -0.53
CA VAL A 261 3.69 6.66 -1.42
C VAL A 261 3.64 6.24 -2.89
N ILE A 262 2.81 6.94 -3.65
CA ILE A 262 2.84 6.98 -5.11
C ILE A 262 3.31 8.37 -5.53
N LYS A 263 4.30 8.42 -6.42
CA LYS A 263 4.87 9.66 -6.92
C LYS A 263 5.47 9.50 -8.32
N GLU A 264 5.63 10.62 -9.02
CA GLU A 264 6.34 10.71 -10.29
C GLU A 264 7.79 11.19 -10.03
N GLY A 265 8.77 10.38 -10.44
CA GLY A 265 10.19 10.64 -10.24
C GLY A 265 10.62 10.60 -8.77
N GLY A 266 11.79 11.17 -8.47
CA GLY A 266 12.28 11.27 -7.10
C GLY A 266 12.70 9.94 -6.46
N PHE A 267 13.22 9.02 -7.27
CA PHE A 267 13.66 7.68 -6.85
C PHE A 267 14.67 7.69 -5.70
N ASP A 268 15.40 8.80 -5.53
CA ASP A 268 16.54 8.94 -4.64
C ASP A 268 16.20 9.39 -3.21
N GLY A 269 14.92 9.65 -2.90
CA GLY A 269 14.56 9.97 -1.52
C GLY A 269 13.19 10.60 -1.29
N VAL A 270 12.91 10.83 -0.01
CA VAL A 270 11.65 11.38 0.51
C VAL A 270 11.53 12.86 0.16
N GLY A 271 10.35 13.28 -0.31
CA GLY A 271 10.09 14.67 -0.73
C GLY A 271 10.70 15.06 -2.07
N LEU A 272 11.38 14.14 -2.77
CA LEU A 272 11.80 14.33 -4.16
C LEU A 272 10.73 13.80 -5.13
N GLY A 273 10.66 14.40 -6.32
CA GLY A 273 9.65 14.09 -7.34
C GLY A 273 8.35 14.85 -7.12
N LYS A 274 7.31 14.50 -7.88
CA LYS A 274 5.95 15.03 -7.70
C LYS A 274 5.12 14.03 -6.93
N LEU A 275 4.67 14.40 -5.74
CA LEU A 275 3.86 13.54 -4.88
C LEU A 275 2.45 13.37 -5.46
N GLY A 276 1.96 12.13 -5.51
CA GLY A 276 0.60 11.82 -5.95
C GLY A 276 -0.31 11.44 -4.79
N LEU A 277 0.05 10.34 -4.12
CA LEU A 277 -0.73 9.78 -3.02
C LEU A 277 0.21 9.38 -1.89
N ILE A 278 -0.12 9.79 -0.67
CA ILE A 278 0.52 9.36 0.58
C ILE A 278 -0.56 8.74 1.45
N ILE A 279 -0.35 7.49 1.86
CA ILE A 279 -1.21 6.77 2.80
C ILE A 279 -0.41 6.56 4.08
N ASN A 280 -0.78 7.29 5.12
CA ASN A 280 -0.11 7.28 6.40
C ASN A 280 -0.80 6.28 7.33
N PHE A 281 -0.05 5.24 7.70
CA PHE A 281 -0.47 4.24 8.68
C PHE A 281 0.18 4.63 10.01
N ALA A 282 -0.57 5.30 10.90
CA ALA A 282 -0.08 5.71 12.21
C ALA A 282 -0.67 4.85 13.32
N LEU A 283 0.06 4.69 14.43
CA LEU A 283 -0.43 4.09 15.66
C LEU A 283 -0.84 5.18 16.64
N LYS A 284 -2.10 5.16 17.06
CA LYS A 284 -2.61 5.99 18.14
C LYS A 284 -2.70 5.18 19.43
N THR A 285 -2.24 5.78 20.52
CA THR A 285 -2.41 5.25 21.86
C THR A 285 -3.81 5.64 22.35
N GLU A 286 -4.59 4.66 22.78
CA GLU A 286 -5.95 4.83 23.30
C GLU A 286 -6.12 4.09 24.62
N GLU A 287 -6.98 4.61 25.48
CA GLU A 287 -7.40 3.91 26.68
C GLU A 287 -8.40 2.82 26.27
N LYS A 288 -8.16 1.59 26.72
CA LYS A 288 -9.13 0.51 26.55
C LYS A 288 -10.20 0.70 27.62
N ASP A 289 -11.41 1.02 27.17
CA ASP A 289 -12.58 1.00 28.05
C ASP A 289 -12.67 -0.39 28.71
N GLU A 290 -12.72 -0.40 30.04
CA GLU A 290 -13.01 -1.62 30.80
C GLU A 290 -14.49 -1.95 30.55
N GLN A 291 -14.75 -2.83 29.59
CA GLN A 291 -16.05 -3.50 29.44
C GLN A 291 -16.28 -4.47 30.61
#